data_AF-A0AA95HDX5-F1
#
_entry.id   AF-A0AA95HDX5-F1
#
_cell.length_a   1.000
_cell.length_b   1.000
_cell.length_c   1.000
_cell.angle_alpha   90.00
_cell.angle_beta   90.00
_cell.angle_gamma   90.00
#
_symmetry.space_group_name_H-M   'P 1'
#
loop_
_entity.id
_entity.type
_entity.pdbx_description
1 polymer ?
#
loop_
_entity_poly.entity_id
_entity_poly.type
_entity_poly.pdbx_seq_one_letter_code
_entity_poly.pdbx_strand_id
1 'polypeptide(L)'
;MMWMFFYLALPLVNALLDWLSWWVSRFFLERTAQESRVRVIVLDVVLDFGVAVLFMLALCLLLPAGAIVLDSLYAGWVDVKSGVPAQTGWQEYAVWARDDPWGKGIMVTLMLVTTLIPTLLHILLGLMAFFIHGFKGAALADFLEQPRKNWRDAVASFWMFGYVVLAGAALWAMYQVFQHFTHLPIAQWLYHFTGYFYDLP
;
A
#
# COMPACT_ATOMS: atom_id res chain seq x y z
N MET A 1 1.77 -11.36 -27.89
CA MET A 1 2.45 -12.21 -26.88
C MET A 1 3.36 -11.39 -25.96
N MET A 2 4.16 -10.43 -26.47
CA MET A 2 5.03 -9.59 -25.64
C MET A 2 4.29 -8.75 -24.58
N TRP A 3 3.13 -8.18 -24.93
CA TRP A 3 2.23 -7.52 -23.98
C TRP A 3 1.87 -8.43 -22.80
N MET A 4 1.58 -9.72 -23.03
CA MET A 4 1.23 -10.65 -21.94
C MET A 4 2.36 -10.82 -20.93
N PHE A 5 3.63 -10.87 -21.35
CA PHE A 5 4.75 -11.04 -20.42
C PHE A 5 5.00 -9.77 -19.60
N PHE A 6 4.85 -8.58 -20.18
CA PHE A 6 4.88 -7.32 -19.43
C PHE A 6 3.75 -7.27 -18.39
N TYR A 7 2.53 -7.65 -18.80
CA TYR A 7 1.37 -7.77 -17.91
C TYR A 7 1.43 -8.97 -16.95
N LEU A 8 2.40 -9.90 -17.05
CA LEU A 8 2.57 -11.01 -16.11
C LEU A 8 3.75 -10.79 -15.16
N ALA A 9 4.88 -10.31 -15.69
CA ALA A 9 6.12 -10.13 -14.95
C ALA A 9 6.04 -8.97 -13.96
N LEU A 10 5.45 -7.83 -14.35
CA LEU A 10 5.31 -6.69 -13.43
C LEU A 10 4.36 -7.00 -12.26
N PRO A 11 3.19 -7.65 -12.48
CA PRO A 11 2.39 -8.13 -11.35
C PRO A 11 3.08 -9.18 -10.49
N LEU A 12 4.01 -9.97 -11.03
CA LEU A 12 4.75 -10.96 -10.24
C LEU A 12 5.77 -10.29 -9.32
N VAL A 13 6.50 -9.28 -9.81
CA VAL A 13 7.38 -8.44 -8.98
C VAL A 13 6.57 -7.71 -7.91
N ASN A 14 5.42 -7.14 -8.28
CA ASN A 14 4.50 -6.52 -7.33
C ASN A 14 4.01 -7.52 -6.28
N ALA A 15 3.55 -8.69 -6.69
CA ALA A 15 3.06 -9.74 -5.80
C ALA A 15 4.14 -10.28 -4.85
N LEU A 16 5.40 -10.36 -5.29
CA LEU A 16 6.52 -10.73 -4.44
C LEU A 16 6.77 -9.70 -3.34
N LEU A 17 6.72 -8.40 -3.68
CA LEU A 17 6.83 -7.34 -2.69
C LEU A 17 5.61 -7.26 -1.78
N ASP A 18 4.40 -7.46 -2.31
CA ASP A 18 3.17 -7.55 -1.51
C ASP A 18 3.23 -8.71 -0.52
N TRP A 19 3.73 -9.88 -0.96
CA TRP A 19 3.93 -11.04 -0.10
C TRP A 19 4.96 -10.78 0.99
N LEU A 20 6.07 -10.12 0.66
CA LEU A 20 7.10 -9.74 1.62
C LEU A 20 6.59 -8.68 2.61
N SER A 21 5.86 -7.68 2.11
CA SER A 21 5.14 -6.68 2.90
C SER A 21 4.21 -7.35 3.89
N TRP A 22 3.38 -8.28 3.43
CA TRP A 22 2.48 -9.05 4.28
C TRP A 22 3.21 -9.89 5.34
N TRP A 23 4.36 -10.49 4.99
CA TRP A 23 5.17 -11.26 5.94
C TRP A 23 5.75 -10.38 7.05
N VAL A 24 6.36 -9.25 6.69
CA VAL A 24 6.88 -8.28 7.65
C VAL A 24 5.76 -7.72 8.51
N SER A 25 4.63 -7.41 7.87
CA SER A 25 3.44 -6.93 8.55
C SER A 25 2.95 -7.94 9.60
N ARG A 26 2.85 -9.23 9.25
CA ARG A 26 2.44 -10.27 10.21
C ARG A 26 3.36 -10.33 11.44
N PHE A 27 4.66 -10.14 11.27
CA PHE A 27 5.62 -10.10 12.37
C PHE A 27 5.31 -8.96 13.36
N PHE A 28 4.99 -7.76 12.87
CA PHE A 28 4.60 -6.63 13.73
C PHE A 28 3.24 -6.84 14.41
N LEU A 29 2.27 -7.44 13.72
CA LEU A 29 0.96 -7.77 14.30
C LEU A 29 1.06 -8.77 15.44
N GLU A 30 1.81 -9.86 15.26
CA GLU A 30 1.98 -10.88 16.31
C GLU A 30 2.65 -10.29 17.56
N ARG A 31 3.60 -9.37 17.38
CA ARG A 31 4.23 -8.62 18.48
C ARG A 31 3.26 -7.65 19.15
N THR A 32 2.50 -6.89 18.36
CA THR A 32 1.51 -5.91 18.85
C THR A 32 0.41 -6.60 19.65
N ALA A 33 -0.04 -7.79 19.23
CA ALA A 33 -1.08 -8.54 19.92
C ALA A 33 -0.67 -9.03 21.32
N GLN A 34 0.63 -9.21 21.57
CA GLN A 34 1.15 -9.68 22.86
C GLN A 34 1.49 -8.53 23.82
N GLU A 35 1.62 -7.30 23.32
CA GLU A 35 2.08 -6.14 24.08
C GLU A 35 0.94 -5.15 24.37
N SER A 36 0.71 -4.86 25.66
CA SER A 36 -0.33 -3.92 26.09
C SER A 36 0.12 -2.46 26.08
N ARG A 37 1.40 -2.20 25.82
CA ARG A 37 1.98 -0.86 25.90
C ARG A 37 1.78 -0.10 24.60
N VAL A 38 0.91 0.91 24.64
CA VAL A 38 0.61 1.82 23.51
C VAL A 38 1.86 2.34 22.79
N ARG A 39 2.94 2.63 23.52
CA ARG A 39 4.21 3.10 22.91
C ARG A 39 4.82 2.09 21.94
N VAL A 40 4.71 0.79 22.22
CA VAL A 40 5.23 -0.27 21.35
C VAL A 40 4.37 -0.37 20.11
N ILE A 41 3.04 -0.34 20.27
CA ILE A 41 2.07 -0.32 19.17
C ILE A 41 2.36 0.84 18.19
N VAL A 42 2.54 2.05 18.73
CA VAL A 42 2.85 3.24 17.91
C VAL A 42 4.19 3.08 17.19
N LEU A 43 5.21 2.55 17.86
CA LEU A 43 6.52 2.32 17.24
C LEU A 43 6.44 1.30 16.11
N ASP A 44 5.72 0.18 16.31
CA ASP A 44 5.55 -0.87 15.31
C ASP A 44 4.79 -0.33 14.08
N VAL A 45 3.75 0.50 14.28
CA VAL A 45 3.04 1.18 13.19
C VAL A 45 3.96 2.12 12.40
N VAL A 46 4.82 2.89 13.08
CA VAL A 46 5.78 3.79 12.42
C VAL A 46 6.82 3.00 11.62
N LEU A 47 7.32 1.89 12.18
CA LEU A 47 8.28 1.02 11.48
C LEU A 47 7.64 0.35 10.26
N ASP A 48 6.42 -0.15 10.39
CA ASP A 48 5.66 -0.75 9.29
C ASP A 48 5.41 0.27 8.16
N PHE A 49 5.05 1.52 8.50
CA PHE A 49 4.95 2.61 7.54
C PHE A 49 6.29 2.90 6.83
N GLY A 50 7.40 2.91 7.57
CA GLY A 50 8.74 3.08 6.99
C GLY A 50 9.10 1.96 6.01
N VAL A 51 8.78 0.71 6.35
CA VAL A 51 8.98 -0.45 5.48
C VAL A 51 8.08 -0.36 4.23
N ALA A 52 6.83 0.05 4.38
CA ALA A 52 5.90 0.24 3.26
C ALA A 52 6.41 1.27 2.26
N VAL A 53 6.88 2.42 2.75
CA VAL A 53 7.50 3.45 1.92
C VAL A 53 8.74 2.90 1.22
N LEU A 54 9.58 2.14 1.93
CA LEU A 54 10.75 1.51 1.32
C LEU A 54 10.38 0.53 0.20
N PHE A 55 9.34 -0.29 0.37
CA PHE A 55 8.86 -1.20 -0.67
C PHE A 55 8.22 -0.46 -1.85
N MET A 56 7.47 0.60 -1.61
CA MET A 56 6.96 1.46 -2.68
C MET A 56 8.10 2.08 -3.49
N LEU A 57 9.15 2.58 -2.83
CA LEU A 57 10.34 3.10 -3.51
C LEU A 57 11.10 2.02 -4.26
N ALA A 58 11.27 0.84 -3.67
CA ALA A 58 11.89 -0.30 -4.33
C ALA A 58 11.10 -0.71 -5.59
N LEU A 59 9.77 -0.71 -5.52
CA LEU A 59 8.91 -1.01 -6.66
C LEU A 59 9.02 0.05 -7.76
N CYS A 60 9.14 1.33 -7.40
CA CYS A 60 9.40 2.42 -8.35
C CYS A 60 10.69 2.24 -9.16
N LEU A 61 11.67 1.50 -8.64
CA LEU A 61 12.92 1.15 -9.34
C LEU A 61 12.83 -0.20 -10.07
N LEU A 62 12.21 -1.19 -9.43
CA LEU A 62 12.11 -2.54 -9.98
C LEU A 62 11.19 -2.62 -11.21
N LEU A 63 10.13 -1.80 -11.29
CA LEU A 63 9.24 -1.76 -12.45
C LEU A 63 9.99 -1.34 -13.74
N PRO A 64 10.70 -0.18 -13.79
CA PRO A 64 11.59 0.15 -14.91
C PRO A 64 12.67 -0.90 -15.17
N ALA A 65 13.34 -1.40 -14.12
CA ALA A 65 14.38 -2.41 -14.29
C ALA A 65 13.86 -3.68 -14.99
N GLY A 66 12.68 -4.17 -14.58
CA GLY A 66 12.02 -5.30 -15.21
C GLY A 66 11.65 -5.02 -16.67
N ALA A 67 11.15 -3.82 -16.97
CA ALA A 67 10.83 -3.40 -18.33
C ALA A 67 12.07 -3.35 -19.22
N ILE A 68 13.18 -2.77 -18.75
CA ILE A 68 14.45 -2.70 -19.48
C ILE A 68 15.03 -4.11 -19.72
N VAL A 69 14.96 -5.00 -18.73
CA VAL A 69 15.40 -6.39 -18.91
C VAL A 69 14.56 -7.08 -19.98
N LEU A 70 13.23 -6.91 -19.95
CA LEU A 70 12.36 -7.46 -20.98
C LEU A 70 12.71 -6.88 -22.37
N ASP A 71 12.84 -5.57 -22.49
CA ASP A 71 13.24 -4.91 -23.74
C ASP A 71 14.57 -5.45 -24.27
N SER A 72 15.55 -5.70 -23.38
CA SER A 72 16.84 -6.27 -23.75
C SER A 72 16.76 -7.72 -24.22
N LEU A 73 15.89 -8.53 -23.61
CA LEU A 73 15.67 -9.93 -24.00
C LEU A 73 14.96 -10.04 -25.36
N TYR A 74 14.17 -9.03 -25.72
CA TYR A 74 13.48 -8.95 -27.00
C TYR A 74 14.20 -8.06 -28.03
N ALA A 75 15.40 -7.54 -27.70
CA ALA A 75 16.20 -6.73 -28.60
C ALA A 75 16.63 -7.57 -29.83
N GLY A 76 15.90 -7.41 -30.94
CA GLY A 76 16.06 -8.19 -32.17
C GLY A 76 14.77 -8.86 -32.65
N TRP A 77 13.73 -8.89 -31.82
CA TRP A 77 12.38 -9.25 -32.25
C TRP A 77 11.71 -8.01 -32.84
N VAL A 78 11.32 -8.11 -34.11
CA VAL A 78 10.56 -7.08 -34.80
C VAL A 78 9.10 -7.49 -34.78
N ASP A 79 8.22 -6.61 -34.33
CA ASP A 79 6.80 -6.87 -34.41
C ASP A 79 6.36 -6.91 -35.89
N VAL A 80 5.91 -8.09 -36.33
CA VAL A 80 5.60 -8.42 -37.73
C VAL A 80 4.53 -7.49 -38.32
N LYS A 81 3.70 -6.85 -37.48
CA LYS A 81 2.64 -5.92 -37.93
C LYS A 81 3.08 -4.47 -38.05
N SER A 82 4.04 -4.02 -37.25
CA SER A 82 4.41 -2.61 -37.15
C SER A 82 5.81 -2.31 -37.70
N GLY A 83 6.67 -3.32 -37.85
CA GLY A 83 8.06 -3.15 -38.29
C GLY A 83 8.94 -2.41 -37.26
N VAL A 84 8.41 -2.11 -36.07
CA VAL A 84 9.08 -1.40 -34.99
C VAL A 84 9.73 -2.43 -34.04
N PRO A 85 10.90 -2.13 -33.45
CA PRO A 85 11.48 -2.95 -32.40
C PRO A 85 10.47 -3.16 -31.28
N ALA A 86 10.37 -4.40 -30.82
CA ALA A 86 9.42 -4.75 -29.79
C ALA A 86 9.88 -4.13 -28.44
N GLN A 87 9.24 -3.03 -28.03
CA GLN A 87 9.53 -2.28 -26.81
C GLN A 87 8.30 -2.24 -25.90
N THR A 88 8.53 -2.24 -24.60
CA THR A 88 7.50 -2.17 -23.56
C THR A 88 6.85 -0.79 -23.45
N GLY A 89 7.55 0.27 -23.88
CA GLY A 89 7.07 1.67 -23.77
C GLY A 89 6.93 2.13 -22.32
N TRP A 90 7.69 1.56 -21.38
CA TRP A 90 7.53 1.77 -19.95
C TRP A 90 7.68 3.25 -19.52
N GLN A 91 8.46 4.07 -20.24
CA GLN A 91 8.57 5.50 -19.96
C GLN A 91 7.23 6.22 -20.11
N GLU A 92 6.41 5.86 -21.10
CA GLU A 92 5.09 6.46 -21.30
C GLU A 92 4.16 6.14 -20.12
N TYR A 93 4.21 4.90 -19.62
CA TYR A 93 3.46 4.50 -18.43
C TYR A 93 3.88 5.28 -17.18
N ALA A 94 5.19 5.58 -17.03
CA ALA A 94 5.68 6.43 -15.94
C ALA A 94 5.15 7.86 -16.05
N VAL A 95 5.12 8.43 -17.27
CA VAL A 95 4.55 9.76 -17.52
C VAL A 95 3.04 9.77 -17.24
N TRP A 96 2.31 8.75 -17.67
CA TRP A 96 0.87 8.64 -17.39
C TRP A 96 0.60 8.50 -15.90
N ALA A 97 1.41 7.76 -15.15
CA ALA A 97 1.30 7.65 -13.70
C ALA A 97 1.54 9.00 -12.99
N ARG A 98 2.41 9.84 -13.52
CA ARG A 98 2.65 11.20 -13.03
C ARG A 98 1.48 12.14 -13.32
N ASP A 99 1.06 12.21 -14.58
CA ASP A 99 0.15 13.24 -15.09
C ASP A 99 -1.33 12.89 -14.84
N ASP A 100 -1.68 11.60 -14.91
CA ASP A 100 -3.05 11.11 -14.76
C ASP A 100 -3.06 9.75 -14.02
N PRO A 101 -2.73 9.74 -12.70
CA PRO A 101 -2.58 8.52 -11.92
C PRO A 101 -3.86 7.67 -11.84
N TRP A 102 -5.04 8.28 -11.98
CA TRP A 102 -6.33 7.60 -11.85
C TRP A 102 -7.02 7.28 -13.19
N GLY A 103 -6.53 7.84 -14.30
CA GLY A 103 -6.96 7.50 -15.66
C GLY A 103 -5.94 6.61 -16.35
N LYS A 104 -5.09 7.19 -17.20
CA LYS A 104 -4.13 6.41 -18.03
C LYS A 104 -3.04 5.72 -17.21
N GLY A 105 -2.63 6.31 -16.09
CA GLY A 105 -1.59 5.78 -15.19
C GLY A 105 -2.06 4.72 -14.21
N ILE A 106 -3.36 4.37 -14.20
CA ILE A 106 -4.00 3.57 -13.16
C ILE A 106 -3.29 2.25 -12.88
N MET A 107 -2.73 1.59 -13.89
CA MET A 107 -2.05 0.31 -13.69
C MET A 107 -0.82 0.46 -12.79
N VAL A 108 0.06 1.42 -13.07
CA VAL A 108 1.27 1.67 -12.28
C VAL A 108 0.89 2.21 -10.91
N THR A 109 -0.07 3.13 -10.85
CA THR A 109 -0.58 3.68 -9.59
C THR A 109 -1.12 2.57 -8.69
N LEU A 110 -1.93 1.66 -9.22
CA LEU A 110 -2.49 0.56 -8.44
C LEU A 110 -1.40 -0.39 -7.95
N MET A 111 -0.40 -0.74 -8.77
CA MET A 111 0.74 -1.55 -8.31
C MET A 111 1.45 -0.88 -7.12
N LEU A 112 1.74 0.41 -7.22
CA LEU A 112 2.37 1.14 -6.11
C LEU A 112 1.46 1.18 -4.88
N VAL A 113 0.17 1.50 -5.05
CA VAL A 113 -0.78 1.64 -3.95
C VAL A 113 -1.10 0.29 -3.29
N THR A 114 -1.12 -0.82 -4.03
CA THR A 114 -1.41 -2.15 -3.44
C THR A 114 -0.38 -2.56 -2.41
N THR A 115 0.89 -2.15 -2.59
CA THR A 115 1.94 -2.40 -1.59
C THR A 115 1.71 -1.70 -0.26
N LEU A 116 0.86 -0.66 -0.24
CA LEU A 116 0.49 0.09 0.97
C LEU A 116 -0.73 -0.51 1.69
N ILE A 117 -1.47 -1.42 1.06
CA ILE A 117 -2.70 -2.00 1.64
C ILE A 117 -2.42 -2.71 2.97
N PRO A 118 -1.41 -3.60 3.10
CA PRO A 118 -1.11 -4.24 4.37
C PRO A 118 -0.86 -3.23 5.50
N THR A 119 -0.12 -2.17 5.20
CA THR A 119 0.19 -1.11 6.16
C THR A 119 -1.01 -0.25 6.52
N LEU A 120 -1.91 0.03 5.57
CA LEU A 120 -3.18 0.69 5.88
C LEU A 120 -4.03 -0.14 6.84
N LEU A 121 -4.09 -1.46 6.65
CA LEU A 121 -4.79 -2.37 7.57
C LEU A 121 -4.14 -2.34 8.95
N HIS A 122 -2.82 -2.31 9.03
CA HIS A 122 -2.11 -2.21 10.29
C HIS A 122 -2.35 -0.92 11.04
N ILE A 123 -2.26 0.22 10.35
CA ILE A 123 -2.54 1.52 10.94
C ILE A 123 -4.00 1.55 11.43
N LEU A 124 -4.93 1.01 10.66
CA LEU A 124 -6.34 0.90 11.05
C LEU A 124 -6.50 0.04 12.32
N LEU A 125 -5.90 -1.15 12.36
CA LEU A 125 -5.94 -2.05 13.51
C LEU A 125 -5.26 -1.44 14.75
N GLY A 126 -4.12 -0.78 14.58
CA GLY A 126 -3.41 -0.08 15.65
C GLY A 126 -4.22 1.08 16.22
N LEU A 127 -4.88 1.87 15.36
CA LEU A 127 -5.82 2.91 15.78
C LEU A 127 -7.04 2.33 16.48
N MET A 128 -7.62 1.24 15.98
CA MET A 128 -8.71 0.55 16.65
C MET A 128 -8.28 0.08 18.05
N ALA A 129 -7.12 -0.55 18.18
CA ALA A 129 -6.57 -0.94 19.48
C ALA A 129 -6.39 0.28 20.41
N PHE A 130 -5.86 1.38 19.88
CA PHE A 130 -5.73 2.64 20.62
C PHE A 130 -7.09 3.16 21.11
N PHE A 131 -8.12 3.19 20.26
CA PHE A 131 -9.45 3.64 20.64
C PHE A 131 -10.16 2.69 21.58
N ILE A 132 -10.01 1.37 21.40
CA ILE A 132 -10.55 0.37 22.33
C ILE A 132 -9.89 0.56 23.71
N HIS A 133 -8.56 0.58 23.79
CA HIS A 133 -7.88 0.75 25.08
C HIS A 133 -8.09 2.15 25.70
N GLY A 134 -8.20 3.20 24.88
CA GLY A 134 -8.38 4.58 25.33
C GLY A 134 -9.81 4.97 25.69
N PHE A 135 -10.83 4.44 24.99
CA PHE A 135 -12.24 4.83 25.15
C PHE A 135 -13.10 3.68 25.71
N LYS A 136 -12.85 3.30 26.96
CA LYS A 136 -13.68 2.33 27.71
C LYS A 136 -13.81 0.94 27.06
N GLY A 137 -12.82 0.46 26.31
CA GLY A 137 -12.83 -0.91 25.77
C GLY A 137 -12.86 -2.00 26.85
N ALA A 138 -12.36 -1.71 28.05
CA ALA A 138 -12.56 -2.58 29.21
C ALA A 138 -14.05 -2.79 29.54
N ALA A 139 -14.88 -1.74 29.46
CA ALA A 139 -16.31 -1.86 29.67
C ALA A 139 -17.01 -2.65 28.55
N LEU A 140 -16.48 -2.62 27.32
CA LEU A 140 -16.96 -3.47 26.22
C LEU A 140 -16.59 -4.94 26.44
N ALA A 141 -15.36 -5.22 26.90
CA ALA A 141 -14.93 -6.58 27.26
C ALA A 141 -15.78 -7.14 28.41
N ASP A 142 -15.97 -6.37 29.48
CA ASP A 142 -16.84 -6.74 30.61
C ASP A 142 -18.30 -6.97 30.17
N PHE A 143 -18.79 -6.21 29.18
CA PHE A 143 -20.12 -6.39 28.61
C PHE A 143 -20.26 -7.68 27.80
N LEU A 144 -19.18 -8.10 27.13
CA LEU A 144 -19.10 -9.31 26.29
C LEU A 144 -18.91 -10.60 27.10
N GLU A 145 -18.27 -10.55 28.26
CA GLU A 145 -18.07 -11.71 29.13
C GLU A 145 -19.35 -12.20 29.84
N GLN A 146 -20.38 -11.37 29.89
CA GLN A 146 -21.67 -11.74 30.49
C GLN A 146 -22.45 -12.74 29.60
N PRO A 147 -23.35 -13.57 30.17
CA PRO A 147 -24.01 -14.67 29.45
C PRO A 147 -24.65 -14.23 28.11
N ARG A 148 -24.29 -14.97 27.06
CA ARG A 148 -24.59 -14.67 25.65
C ARG A 148 -26.09 -14.68 25.36
N LYS A 149 -26.60 -13.55 24.86
CA LYS A 149 -27.91 -13.42 24.20
C LYS A 149 -27.68 -12.78 22.83
N ASN A 150 -28.38 -13.23 21.80
CA ASN A 150 -28.20 -12.79 20.40
C ASN A 150 -28.24 -11.26 20.20
N TRP A 151 -28.98 -10.51 21.03
CA TRP A 151 -29.04 -9.04 20.94
C TRP A 151 -27.74 -8.35 21.37
N ARG A 152 -26.93 -8.97 22.24
CA ARG A 152 -25.66 -8.41 22.71
C ARG A 152 -24.58 -8.48 21.63
N ASP A 153 -24.57 -9.55 20.84
CA ASP A 153 -23.66 -9.69 19.69
C ASP A 153 -23.93 -8.61 18.64
N ALA A 154 -25.20 -8.25 18.43
CA ALA A 154 -25.57 -7.14 17.57
C ALA A 154 -25.07 -5.78 18.12
N VAL A 155 -25.22 -5.54 19.42
CA VAL A 155 -24.73 -4.31 20.07
C VAL A 155 -23.19 -4.23 20.03
N ALA A 156 -22.49 -5.34 20.30
CA ALA A 156 -21.04 -5.39 20.22
C ALA A 156 -20.53 -5.17 18.79
N SER A 157 -21.20 -5.77 17.80
CA SER A 157 -20.88 -5.56 16.38
C SER A 157 -21.06 -4.09 15.97
N PHE A 158 -22.15 -3.45 16.42
CA PHE A 158 -22.38 -2.03 16.18
C PHE A 158 -21.30 -1.16 16.83
N TRP A 159 -20.89 -1.49 18.06
CA TRP A 159 -19.82 -0.77 18.75
C TRP A 159 -18.48 -0.92 18.04
N MET A 160 -18.12 -2.15 17.64
CA MET A 160 -16.91 -2.42 16.85
C MET A 160 -16.90 -1.68 15.51
N PHE A 161 -18.03 -1.64 14.82
CA PHE A 161 -18.21 -0.84 13.62
C PHE A 161 -17.95 0.65 13.90
N GLY A 162 -18.43 1.17 15.03
CA GLY A 162 -18.13 2.53 15.50
C GLY A 162 -16.62 2.81 15.62
N TYR A 163 -15.84 1.88 16.18
CA TYR A 163 -14.39 2.03 16.26
C TYR A 163 -13.71 2.03 14.88
N VAL A 164 -14.16 1.18 13.94
CA VAL A 164 -13.65 1.17 12.56
C VAL A 164 -13.91 2.52 11.89
N VAL A 165 -15.14 3.03 11.99
CA VAL A 165 -15.52 4.34 11.42
C VAL A 165 -14.69 5.46 12.02
N LEU A 166 -14.48 5.45 13.33
CA LEU A 166 -13.72 6.47 14.03
C LEU A 166 -12.23 6.43 13.68
N ALA A 167 -11.64 5.23 13.56
CA ALA A 167 -10.27 5.06 13.07
C ALA A 167 -10.11 5.52 11.62
N GLY A 168 -11.06 5.18 10.75
CA GLY A 168 -11.08 5.66 9.36
C GLY A 168 -11.21 7.18 9.25
N ALA A 169 -12.08 7.80 10.06
CA ALA A 169 -12.22 9.25 10.12
C ALA A 169 -10.94 9.94 10.63
N ALA A 170 -10.26 9.34 11.61
CA ALA A 170 -8.97 9.82 12.10
C ALA A 170 -7.88 9.75 11.01
N LEU A 171 -7.80 8.64 10.27
CA LEU A 171 -6.88 8.51 9.14
C LEU A 171 -7.14 9.56 8.05
N TRP A 172 -8.41 9.76 7.70
CA TRP A 172 -8.80 10.79 6.75
C TRP A 172 -8.40 12.19 7.22
N ALA A 173 -8.67 12.52 8.49
CA ALA A 173 -8.28 13.80 9.07
C ALA A 173 -6.75 13.99 9.06
N MET A 174 -5.98 12.96 9.41
CA MET A 174 -4.52 12.98 9.34
C MET A 174 -4.04 13.21 7.90
N TYR A 175 -4.63 12.54 6.92
CA TYR A 175 -4.33 12.75 5.50
C TYR A 175 -4.60 14.20 5.08
N GLN A 176 -5.77 14.75 5.43
CA GLN A 176 -6.11 16.14 5.10
C GLN A 176 -5.15 17.14 5.75
N VAL A 177 -4.78 16.93 7.01
CA VAL A 177 -3.78 17.74 7.72
C VAL A 177 -2.43 17.64 7.02
N PHE A 178 -1.98 16.44 6.69
CA PHE A 178 -0.72 16.23 5.97
C PHE A 178 -0.71 16.94 4.60
N GLN A 179 -1.79 16.83 3.84
CA GLN A 179 -1.94 17.50 2.54
C GLN A 179 -1.96 19.02 2.68
N HIS A 180 -2.61 19.53 3.74
CA HIS A 180 -2.66 20.97 4.02
C HIS A 180 -1.27 21.56 4.30
N PHE A 181 -0.37 20.81 4.95
CA PHE A 181 0.96 21.31 5.29
C PHE A 181 2.02 21.04 4.23
N THR A 182 1.96 19.89 3.56
CA THR A 182 3.05 19.47 2.68
C THR A 182 2.81 19.82 1.22
N HIS A 183 1.53 19.91 0.79
CA HIS A 183 1.13 20.05 -0.61
C HIS A 183 1.93 19.14 -1.56
N LEU A 184 2.35 17.97 -1.08
CA LEU A 184 3.39 17.18 -1.73
C LEU A 184 2.75 16.40 -2.89
N PRO A 185 3.13 16.69 -4.15
CA PRO A 185 2.57 15.97 -5.28
C PRO A 185 3.23 14.59 -5.35
N ILE A 186 2.69 13.62 -4.60
CA ILE A 186 3.31 12.29 -4.40
C ILE A 186 3.67 11.63 -5.73
N ALA A 187 2.77 11.65 -6.71
CA ALA A 187 3.03 11.07 -8.04
C ALA A 187 4.23 11.74 -8.75
N GLN A 188 4.32 13.07 -8.68
CA GLN A 188 5.44 13.83 -9.25
C GLN A 188 6.74 13.57 -8.48
N TRP A 189 6.68 13.47 -7.15
CA TRP A 189 7.84 13.15 -6.34
C TRP A 189 8.39 11.75 -6.64
N LEU A 190 7.51 10.75 -6.73
CA LEU A 190 7.89 9.38 -7.12
C LEU A 190 8.46 9.34 -8.54
N TYR A 191 7.87 10.10 -9.47
CA TYR A 191 8.40 10.23 -10.83
C TYR A 191 9.82 10.80 -10.84
N HIS A 192 10.07 11.89 -10.11
CA HIS A 192 11.41 12.47 -10.01
C HIS A 192 12.40 11.54 -9.30
N PHE A 193 11.95 10.82 -8.27
CA PHE A 193 12.76 9.81 -7.61
C PHE A 193 13.19 8.72 -8.60
N THR A 194 12.27 8.16 -9.38
CA THR A 194 12.61 7.19 -10.44
C THR A 194 13.52 7.83 -11.50
N GLY A 195 13.27 9.08 -11.88
CA GLY A 195 14.05 9.82 -12.87
C GLY A 195 15.49 10.11 -12.45
N TYR A 196 15.82 9.99 -11.17
CA TYR A 196 17.21 10.06 -10.69
C TYR A 196 18.03 8.83 -11.10
N PHE A 197 17.37 7.68 -11.26
CA PHE A 197 18.02 6.39 -11.59
C PHE A 197 17.84 5.99 -13.05
N TYR A 198 16.83 6.52 -13.73
CA TYR A 198 16.49 6.19 -15.11
C TYR A 198 16.25 7.46 -15.93
N ASP A 199 16.60 7.42 -17.22
CA ASP A 199 16.36 8.52 -18.15
C ASP A 199 14.86 8.64 -18.48
N LEU A 200 14.14 9.34 -17.61
CA LEU A 200 12.73 9.71 -17.79
C LEU A 200 12.59 11.07 -18.48
N PRO A 201 11.56 11.27 -19.33
CA PRO A 201 11.34 12.50 -20.09
C PRO A 201 10.78 13.71 -19.31
#